data_AF-A0AAE9JEH4-F1
#
_entry.id   AF-A0AAE9JEH4-F1
#
_cell.length_a   1.000
_cell.length_b   1.000
_cell.length_c   1.000
_cell.angle_alpha   90.00
_cell.angle_beta   90.00
_cell.angle_gamma   90.00
#
_symmetry.space_group_name_H-M   'P 1'
#
loop_
_entity.id
_entity.type
_entity.pdbx_description
1 polymer ?
#
loop_
_entity_poly.entity_id
_entity_poly.type
_entity_poly.pdbx_seq_one_letter_code
_entity_poly.pdbx_strand_id
1 'polypeptide(L)'
;MDRQKTLKTLRWYDESYAYEIDSYHFDRACWKMRALARTFHETTESSRIRCCQQISNHIEAILKPTAPIDYNAMSDEELMDRFKSIKTRNAELRSLFQYQDTYLPSWDPFSGIADVLKPQ
;
A
#
# COMPACT_ATOMS: atom_id res chain seq x y z
N MET A 1 -19.45 -15.62 -13.23
CA MET A 1 -19.09 -15.20 -11.86
C MET A 1 -20.23 -14.33 -11.35
N ASP A 2 -20.67 -14.51 -10.11
CA ASP A 2 -21.79 -13.74 -9.55
C ASP A 2 -21.38 -12.26 -9.33
N ARG A 3 -22.18 -11.32 -9.86
CA ARG A 3 -21.89 -9.87 -9.79
C ARG A 3 -21.79 -9.38 -8.36
N GLN A 4 -22.67 -9.83 -7.47
CA GLN A 4 -22.64 -9.43 -6.06
C GLN A 4 -21.36 -9.91 -5.36
N LYS A 5 -20.93 -11.14 -5.64
CA LYS A 5 -19.65 -11.68 -5.18
C LYS A 5 -18.47 -10.85 -5.70
N THR A 6 -18.44 -10.51 -6.99
CA THR A 6 -17.38 -9.68 -7.58
C THR A 6 -17.30 -8.29 -6.93
N LEU A 7 -18.45 -7.63 -6.74
CA LEU A 7 -18.52 -6.33 -6.06
C LEU A 7 -17.98 -6.40 -4.64
N LYS A 8 -18.38 -7.42 -3.87
CA LYS A 8 -17.90 -7.61 -2.49
C LYS A 8 -16.39 -7.81 -2.45
N THR A 9 -15.85 -8.65 -3.34
CA THR A 9 -14.40 -8.89 -3.41
C THR A 9 -13.64 -7.64 -3.80
N LEU A 10 -14.12 -6.87 -4.78
CA LEU A 10 -13.45 -5.64 -5.22
C LEU A 10 -13.43 -4.57 -4.14
N ARG A 11 -14.55 -4.35 -3.43
CA ARG A 11 -14.62 -3.40 -2.32
C ARG A 11 -13.62 -3.76 -1.22
N TRP A 12 -13.68 -5.01 -0.76
CA TRP A 12 -12.78 -5.50 0.28
C TRP A 12 -11.31 -5.41 -0.14
N TYR A 13 -11.02 -5.73 -1.40
CA TYR A 13 -9.67 -5.63 -1.95
C TYR A 13 -9.16 -4.20 -1.98
N ASP A 14 -9.95 -3.26 -2.52
CA ASP A 14 -9.54 -1.85 -2.62
C ASP A 14 -9.39 -1.19 -1.25
N GLU A 15 -10.25 -1.52 -0.28
CA GLU A 15 -10.10 -1.11 1.12
C GLU A 15 -8.80 -1.65 1.74
N SER A 16 -8.55 -2.95 1.58
CA SER A 16 -7.32 -3.58 2.09
C SER A 16 -6.08 -3.00 1.43
N TYR A 17 -6.10 -2.81 0.11
CA TYR A 17 -5.00 -2.24 -0.65
C TYR A 17 -4.68 -0.81 -0.21
N ALA A 18 -5.70 0.02 0.04
CA ALA A 18 -5.50 1.38 0.54
C ALA A 18 -4.81 1.37 1.91
N TYR A 19 -5.29 0.53 2.84
CA TYR A 19 -4.66 0.35 4.15
C TYR A 19 -3.19 -0.07 4.04
N GLU A 20 -2.88 -1.02 3.15
CA GLU A 20 -1.52 -1.53 2.96
C GLU A 20 -0.56 -0.47 2.40
N ILE A 21 -1.04 0.37 1.48
CA ILE A 21 -0.26 1.50 0.95
C ILE A 21 -0.01 2.55 2.05
N ASP A 22 -1.02 2.85 2.86
CA ASP A 22 -0.87 3.78 3.99
C ASP A 22 0.13 3.24 5.01
N SER A 23 0.04 1.94 5.34
CA SER A 23 0.97 1.23 6.21
C SER A 23 2.41 1.32 5.70
N TYR A 24 2.62 1.05 4.41
CA TYR A 24 3.93 1.18 3.77
C TYR A 24 4.53 2.59 3.93
N HIS A 25 3.74 3.62 3.63
CA HIS A 25 4.20 5.00 3.75
C HIS A 25 4.46 5.41 5.20
N PHE A 26 3.61 4.99 6.12
CA PHE A 26 3.76 5.25 7.54
C PHE A 26 5.05 4.64 8.10
N ASP A 27 5.31 3.38 7.78
CA ASP A 27 6.54 2.70 8.17
C ASP A 27 7.77 3.42 7.62
N ARG A 28 7.78 3.75 6.31
CA ARG A 28 8.91 4.46 5.69
C ARG A 28 9.15 5.83 6.32
N ALA A 29 8.11 6.57 6.68
CA ALA A 29 8.22 7.83 7.42
C ALA A 29 8.86 7.60 8.81
N CYS A 30 8.36 6.63 9.57
CA CYS A 30 8.87 6.29 10.91
C CYS A 30 10.34 5.89 10.88
N TRP A 31 10.74 5.05 9.93
CA TRP A 31 12.13 4.62 9.75
C TRP A 31 13.06 5.81 9.50
N LYS A 32 12.67 6.73 8.61
CA LYS A 32 13.45 7.93 8.31
C LYS A 32 13.53 8.88 9.51
N MET A 33 12.42 9.07 10.22
CA MET A 33 12.41 9.87 11.46
C MET A 33 13.38 9.30 12.50
N ARG A 34 13.36 7.97 12.73
CA ARG A 34 14.28 7.31 13.68
C ARG A 34 15.74 7.46 13.25
N ALA A 35 16.03 7.28 11.96
CA ALA A 35 17.39 7.44 11.42
C ALA A 35 17.91 8.88 11.62
N LEU A 36 17.07 9.88 11.31
CA LEU A 36 17.40 11.29 11.50
C LEU A 36 17.63 11.63 12.97
N ALA A 37 16.77 11.17 13.88
CA ALA A 37 16.92 11.41 15.31
C ALA A 37 18.26 10.88 15.85
N ARG A 38 18.72 9.72 15.36
CA ARG A 38 20.00 9.12 15.77
C ARG A 38 21.22 9.91 15.29
N THR A 39 21.18 10.46 14.07
CA THR A 39 22.34 11.11 13.42
C THR A 39 22.20 12.63 13.34
N PHE A 40 21.21 13.22 14.01
CA PHE A 40 20.87 14.63 13.87
C PHE A 40 22.06 15.57 14.10
N HIS A 41 22.86 15.28 15.13
CA HIS A 41 24.03 16.05 15.55
C HIS A 41 25.24 15.89 14.61
N GLU A 42 25.26 14.84 13.78
CA GLU A 42 26.38 14.48 12.88
C GLU A 42 26.09 14.87 11.41
N THR A 43 24.88 15.37 11.13
CA THR A 43 24.43 15.66 9.76
C THR A 43 24.53 17.15 9.43
N THR A 44 24.78 17.46 8.15
CA THR A 44 24.71 18.83 7.65
C THR A 44 23.26 19.32 7.56
N GLU A 45 23.07 20.64 7.55
CA GLU A 45 21.74 21.25 7.37
C GLU A 45 21.03 20.74 6.11
N SER A 46 21.71 20.72 4.96
CA SER A 46 21.15 20.21 3.70
C SER A 46 20.69 18.76 3.81
N SER A 47 21.43 17.94 4.56
CA SER A 47 21.07 16.53 4.77
C SER A 47 19.82 16.38 5.64
N ARG A 48 19.69 17.20 6.69
CA ARG A 48 18.49 17.24 7.55
C ARG A 48 17.27 17.68 6.74
N ILE A 49 17.39 18.75 5.96
CA ILE A 49 16.30 19.25 5.08
C ILE A 49 15.84 18.14 4.13
N ARG A 50 16.78 17.48 3.43
CA ARG A 50 16.44 16.37 2.52
C ARG A 50 15.71 15.24 3.23
N CYS A 51 16.11 14.89 4.45
CA CYS A 51 15.45 13.85 5.22
C CYS A 51 14.01 14.27 5.61
N CYS A 52 13.83 15.50 6.09
CA CYS A 52 12.51 16.05 6.41
C CYS A 52 11.58 16.08 5.18
N GLN A 53 12.10 16.42 3.99
CA GLN A 53 11.34 16.36 2.74
C GLN A 53 10.90 14.92 2.41
N GLN A 54 11.78 13.94 2.55
CA GLN A 54 11.42 12.54 2.32
C GLN A 54 10.35 12.03 3.30
N ILE A 55 10.43 12.47 4.56
CA ILE A 55 9.40 12.17 5.56
C ILE A 55 8.07 12.82 5.15
N SER A 56 8.08 14.11 4.78
CA SER A 56 6.90 14.85 4.33
C SER A 56 6.21 14.14 3.17
N ASN A 57 6.96 13.71 2.15
CA ASN A 57 6.42 13.03 0.99
C ASN A 57 5.64 11.75 1.35
N HIS A 58 6.10 10.99 2.34
CA HIS A 58 5.39 9.80 2.79
C HIS A 58 4.12 10.14 3.58
N ILE A 59 4.15 11.17 4.42
CA ILE A 59 2.96 11.63 5.14
C ILE A 59 1.93 12.23 4.18
N GLU A 60 2.36 13.03 3.20
CA GLU A 60 1.50 13.58 2.16
C GLU A 60 0.84 12.49 1.30
N ALA A 61 1.53 11.37 1.06
CA ALA A 61 0.96 10.24 0.33
C ALA A 61 -0.24 9.62 1.07
N ILE A 62 -0.19 9.51 2.41
CA ILE A 62 -1.28 9.03 3.26
C ILE A 62 -2.43 10.05 3.31
N LEU A 63 -2.09 11.33 3.43
CA LEU A 63 -3.09 12.41 3.53
C LEU A 63 -3.79 12.71 2.21
N LYS A 64 -3.28 12.20 1.09
CA LYS A 64 -3.86 12.43 -0.23
C LYS A 64 -5.18 11.64 -0.35
N PRO A 65 -6.33 12.32 -0.50
CA PRO A 65 -7.61 11.63 -0.58
C PRO A 65 -7.65 10.77 -1.85
N THR A 66 -7.96 9.48 -1.67
CA THR A 66 -8.30 8.61 -2.79
C THR A 66 -9.77 8.86 -3.14
N ALA A 67 -10.04 9.13 -4.42
CA ALA A 67 -11.41 9.35 -4.88
C ALA A 67 -12.27 8.10 -4.58
N PRO A 68 -13.48 8.27 -4.01
CA PRO A 68 -14.36 7.14 -3.74
C PRO A 68 -14.74 6.45 -5.06
N ILE A 69 -14.76 5.12 -5.05
CA ILE A 69 -15.07 4.31 -6.21
C ILE A 69 -16.55 3.92 -6.19
N ASP A 70 -17.31 4.34 -7.19
CA ASP A 70 -18.70 3.91 -7.34
C ASP A 70 -18.80 2.60 -8.14
N TYR A 71 -18.69 1.48 -7.42
CA TYR A 71 -18.83 0.16 -8.03
C TYR A 71 -20.23 -0.14 -8.56
N ASN A 72 -21.27 0.54 -8.07
CA ASN A 72 -22.64 0.26 -8.51
C ASN A 72 -22.89 0.84 -9.92
N ALA A 73 -22.20 1.94 -10.25
CA ALA A 73 -22.24 2.57 -11.56
C ALA A 73 -21.39 1.85 -12.63
N MET A 74 -20.50 0.93 -12.23
CA MET A 74 -19.64 0.19 -13.18
C MET A 74 -20.40 -0.90 -13.94
N SER A 75 -20.10 -1.00 -15.23
CA SER A 75 -20.49 -2.10 -16.10
C SER A 75 -19.82 -3.42 -15.68
N ASP A 76 -20.37 -4.56 -16.13
CA ASP A 76 -19.77 -5.86 -15.85
C ASP A 76 -18.34 -6.00 -16.44
N GLU A 77 -18.08 -5.40 -17.60
CA GLU A 77 -16.76 -5.39 -18.23
C GLU A 77 -15.73 -4.63 -17.37
N GLU A 78 -16.08 -3.43 -16.89
CA GLU A 78 -15.22 -2.64 -16.01
C GLU A 78 -14.92 -3.36 -14.68
N LEU A 79 -15.95 -4.00 -14.08
CA LEU A 79 -15.76 -4.80 -12.88
C LEU A 79 -14.81 -5.97 -13.13
N MET A 80 -14.94 -6.64 -14.28
CA MET A 80 -14.08 -7.76 -14.64
C MET A 80 -12.63 -7.32 -14.88
N ASP A 81 -12.41 -6.20 -15.54
CA ASP A 81 -11.06 -5.72 -15.80
C ASP A 81 -10.38 -5.23 -14.52
N ARG A 82 -11.13 -4.58 -13.63
CA ARG A 82 -10.63 -4.23 -12.30
C ARG A 82 -10.31 -5.49 -11.49
N PHE A 83 -11.14 -6.53 -11.57
CA PHE A 83 -10.88 -7.79 -10.89
C PHE A 83 -9.61 -8.48 -11.42
N LYS A 84 -9.38 -8.49 -12.73
CA LYS A 84 -8.13 -9.01 -13.31
C LYS A 84 -6.90 -8.19 -12.86
N SER A 85 -7.06 -6.88 -12.67
CA SER A 85 -5.97 -5.99 -12.24
C SER A 85 -5.46 -6.25 -10.82
N ILE A 86 -6.26 -6.91 -9.96
CA ILE A 86 -5.90 -7.28 -8.58
C ILE A 86 -4.53 -7.97 -8.54
N LYS A 87 -4.28 -8.88 -9.49
CA LYS A 87 -3.02 -9.63 -9.52
C LYS A 87 -1.80 -8.71 -9.73
N THR A 88 -1.92 -7.76 -10.66
CA THR A 88 -0.84 -6.79 -10.95
C THR A 88 -0.62 -5.86 -9.76
N ARG A 89 -1.70 -5.32 -9.20
CA ARG A 89 -1.63 -4.43 -8.03
C ARG A 89 -1.05 -5.15 -6.80
N ASN A 90 -1.33 -6.43 -6.61
CA ASN A 90 -0.69 -7.24 -5.57
C ASN A 90 0.81 -7.43 -5.81
N ALA A 91 1.23 -7.63 -7.06
CA ALA A 91 2.65 -7.75 -7.39
C ALA A 91 3.38 -6.42 -7.10
N GLU A 92 2.77 -5.29 -7.48
CA GLU A 92 3.28 -3.95 -7.17
C GLU A 92 3.38 -3.73 -5.66
N LEU A 93 2.33 -4.04 -4.90
CA LEU A 93 2.33 -3.89 -3.45
C LEU A 93 3.41 -4.76 -2.80
N ARG A 94 3.52 -6.03 -3.20
CA ARG A 94 4.59 -6.92 -2.72
C ARG A 94 5.97 -6.37 -3.02
N SER A 95 6.18 -5.75 -4.19
CA SER A 95 7.48 -5.15 -4.53
C SER A 95 7.87 -4.01 -3.57
N LEU A 96 6.90 -3.27 -3.03
CA LEU A 96 7.16 -2.20 -2.05
C LEU A 96 7.72 -2.77 -0.73
N PHE A 97 7.24 -3.95 -0.31
CA PHE A 97 7.66 -4.64 0.91
C PHE A 97 8.87 -5.56 0.74
N GLN A 98 9.17 -6.04 -0.48
CA GLN A 98 10.38 -6.84 -0.76
C GLN A 98 11.68 -6.08 -0.50
N TYR A 99 11.65 -4.74 -0.51
CA TYR A 99 12.77 -3.88 -0.14
C TYR A 99 12.81 -3.53 1.37
N GLN A 100 12.14 -4.29 2.23
CA GLN A 100 12.42 -4.27 3.66
C GLN A 100 13.79 -4.91 3.90
N ASP A 101 14.71 -4.14 4.45
CA ASP A 101 16.02 -4.58 4.94
C ASP A 101 15.88 -5.87 5.77
N THR A 102 16.89 -6.74 5.65
CA THR A 102 17.07 -8.06 6.30
C THR A 102 16.92 -8.11 7.84
N TYR A 103 16.54 -7.02 8.48
CA TYR A 103 16.38 -6.86 9.93
C TYR A 103 14.92 -6.86 10.41
N LEU A 104 13.94 -6.94 9.50
CA LEU A 104 12.54 -7.14 9.85
C LEU A 104 12.08 -8.56 9.45
N PRO A 105 11.23 -9.22 10.25
CA PRO A 105 10.56 -10.44 9.81
C PRO A 105 9.83 -10.14 8.49
N SER A 106 9.94 -11.04 7.51
CA SER A 106 9.20 -10.92 6.25
C SER A 106 7.72 -10.85 6.56
N TRP A 107 7.13 -9.65 6.45
CA TRP A 107 5.71 -9.46 6.60
C TRP A 107 5.05 -9.67 5.24
N ASP A 108 4.24 -10.73 5.13
CA ASP A 108 3.38 -10.95 3.97
C ASP A 108 1.96 -10.45 4.30
N PRO A 109 1.57 -9.26 3.82
CA PRO A 109 0.23 -8.71 4.05
C PRO A 109 -0.88 -9.56 3.44
N PHE A 110 -0.53 -10.52 2.57
CA PHE A 110 -1.47 -11.38 1.84
C PHE A 110 -1.54 -12.80 2.36
N SER A 111 -0.92 -13.12 3.50
CA SER A 111 -0.95 -14.45 4.10
C SER A 111 -2.38 -14.98 4.33
N GLY A 112 -3.38 -14.10 4.50
CA GLY A 112 -4.80 -14.45 4.58
C GLY A 112 -5.61 -14.41 3.26
N ILE A 113 -5.03 -13.90 2.17
CA ILE A 113 -5.74 -13.74 0.87
C ILE A 113 -5.65 -14.99 -0.01
N ALA A 114 -4.65 -15.84 0.24
CA ALA A 114 -4.43 -17.08 -0.51
C ALA A 114 -5.62 -18.07 -0.44
N ASP A 115 -6.40 -18.05 0.65
CA ASP A 115 -7.55 -18.94 0.82
C ASP A 115 -8.81 -18.46 0.08
N VAL A 116 -8.91 -17.17 -0.28
CA VAL A 116 -10.06 -16.60 -0.99
C VAL A 116 -9.98 -16.82 -2.51
N LEU A 117 -8.76 -17.01 -3.04
CA LEU A 117 -8.50 -17.14 -4.48
C LEU A 117 -8.36 -18.60 -4.95
N LYS A 118 -8.57 -19.59 -4.07
CA LYS A 118 -8.62 -21.00 -4.49
C LYS A 118 -9.91 -21.25 -5.30
N PRO A 119 -9.83 -21.84 -6.50
CA PRO A 119 -11.02 -22.32 -7.18
C PRO A 119 -11.68 -23.41 -6.31
N GLN A 120 -12.98 -23.26 -6.06
CA GLN A 120 -13.82 -24.35 -5.56
C GLN A 120 -14.09 -25.36 -6.67
#